data_AF-A0AB36TR38-F1
#
_entry.id   AF-A0AB36TR38-F1
#
_cell.length_a   1.000
_cell.length_b   1.000
_cell.length_c   1.000
_cell.angle_alpha   90.00
_cell.angle_beta   90.00
_cell.angle_gamma   90.00
#
_symmetry.space_group_name_H-M   'P 1'
#
loop_
_entity.id
_entity.type
_entity.pdbx_description
1 polymer ?
#
loop_
_entity_poly.entity_id
_entity_poly.type
_entity_poly.pdbx_seq_one_letter_code
_entity_poly.pdbx_strand_id
1 'polypeptide(L)' 'MSNKEILEKLPEEWGYTENSEFVHVRDSNGTIRMRIDSPDKVTKYDHVHLYDENKNPLDVNGSIVDDKSPDAHIPYKK' A
#
# COMPACT_ATOMS: atom_id res chain seq x y z
N MET A 1 7.22 7.60 -9.96
CA MET A 1 6.39 8.24 -8.93
C MET A 1 7.08 8.09 -7.60
N SER A 2 7.09 9.14 -6.79
CA SER A 2 7.58 9.14 -5.41
C SER A 2 6.45 8.85 -4.42
N ASN A 3 6.80 8.46 -3.20
CA ASN A 3 5.84 8.24 -2.11
C ASN A 3 4.98 9.50 -1.91
N LYS A 4 5.60 10.68 -1.97
CA LYS A 4 4.93 11.97 -1.83
C LYS A 4 3.83 12.18 -2.88
N GLU A 5 4.10 11.88 -4.15
CA GLU A 5 3.10 12.01 -5.22
C GLU A 5 1.89 11.09 -5.04
N ILE A 6 2.08 9.92 -4.39
CA ILE A 6 0.98 9.02 -4.04
C ILE A 6 0.16 9.63 -2.89
N LEU A 7 0.84 10.13 -1.85
CA LEU A 7 0.19 10.69 -0.66
C LEU A 7 -0.58 11.98 -0.94
N GLU A 8 -0.10 12.81 -1.88
CA GLU A 8 -0.79 14.03 -2.31
C GLU A 8 -2.09 13.76 -3.09
N LYS A 9 -2.29 12.53 -3.57
CA LYS A 9 -3.49 12.12 -4.33
C LYS A 9 -4.49 11.33 -3.49
N LEU A 10 -4.29 11.25 -2.18
CA LEU A 10 -5.23 10.58 -1.29
C LEU A 10 -6.55 11.35 -1.20
N PRO A 11 -7.68 10.64 -0.98
CA PRO A 11 -8.94 11.29 -0.64
C PRO A 11 -8.78 12.18 0.61
N GLU A 12 -9.47 13.32 0.65
CA GLU A 12 -9.33 14.31 1.75
C GLU A 12 -9.61 13.73 3.14
N GLU A 13 -10.53 12.77 3.25
CA GLU A 13 -10.88 12.13 4.51
C GLU A 13 -9.93 11.00 4.92
N TRP A 14 -8.93 10.69 4.09
CA TRP A 14 -7.95 9.64 4.35
C TRP A 14 -6.70 10.24 4.99
N GLY A 15 -6.19 9.56 6.01
CA GLY A 15 -4.98 9.95 6.71
C GLY A 15 -3.83 9.00 6.41
N TYR A 16 -2.60 9.47 6.62
CA TYR A 16 -1.43 8.59 6.61
C TYR A 16 -0.54 8.83 7.83
N THR A 17 0.19 7.78 8.21
CA THR A 17 1.27 7.84 9.19
C THR A 17 2.54 7.36 8.53
N GLU A 18 3.58 8.18 8.58
CA GLU A 18 4.90 7.88 8.05
C GLU A 18 5.85 7.58 9.21
N ASN A 19 6.51 6.41 9.14
CA ASN A 19 7.66 6.06 9.95
C ASN A 19 8.87 5.89 9.00
N SER A 20 10.09 5.82 9.55
CA SER A 20 11.32 5.78 8.74
C SER A 20 11.39 4.69 7.67
N GLU A 21 10.61 3.61 7.78
CA GLU A 21 10.65 2.47 6.85
C GLU A 21 9.32 2.19 6.13
N PHE A 22 8.20 2.72 6.63
CA PHE A 22 6.86 2.36 6.18
C PHE A 22 5.89 3.55 6.23
N VAL A 23 4.99 3.62 5.26
CA VAL A 23 3.85 4.53 5.28
C VAL A 23 2.56 3.73 5.36
N HIS A 24 1.70 4.02 6.34
CA HIS A 24 0.37 3.44 6.44
C HIS A 24 -0.69 4.47 6.11
N VAL A 25 -1.54 4.17 5.15
CA VAL A 25 -2.69 5.00 4.76
C VAL A 25 -3.97 4.35 5.26
N ARG A 26 -4.82 5.15 5.89
CA ARG A 26 -6.09 4.74 6.49
C ARG A 26 -7.25 5.55 5.92
N ASP A 27 -8.38 4.89 5.74
CA ASP A 27 -9.64 5.57 5.41
C ASP A 27 -10.21 6.35 6.60
N SER A 28 -11.34 7.01 6.37
CA SER A 28 -12.06 7.81 7.37
C SER A 28 -12.54 7.00 8.58
N ASN A 29 -12.66 5.67 8.46
CA ASN A 29 -13.00 4.76 9.56
C ASN A 29 -11.75 4.28 10.32
N GLY A 30 -10.55 4.73 9.93
CA GLY A 30 -9.29 4.28 10.51
C GLY A 30 -8.83 2.92 10.00
N THR A 31 -9.45 2.38 8.95
CA THR A 31 -9.07 1.08 8.36
C THR A 31 -7.92 1.27 7.38
N ILE A 32 -6.89 0.44 7.48
CA ILE A 32 -5.74 0.49 6.55
C ILE A 32 -6.20 0.09 5.15
N ARG A 33 -5.91 0.94 4.17
CA ARG A 33 -6.23 0.72 2.75
C ARG A 33 -5.00 0.56 1.89
N MET A 34 -3.88 1.13 2.32
CA MET A 34 -2.64 1.06 1.57
C MET A 34 -1.44 1.10 2.53
N ARG A 35 -0.39 0.37 2.17
CA ARG A 35 0.94 0.49 2.77
C ARG A 35 1.98 0.73 1.70
N ILE A 36 2.93 1.61 1.96
CA ILE A 36 4.11 1.81 1.11
C ILE A 36 5.31 1.32 1.90
N ASP A 37 5.94 0.26 1.37
CA ASP A 37 6.98 -0.47 2.06
C ASP A 37 8.28 -0.46 1.21
N SER A 38 9.41 -0.43 1.90
CA SER A 38 10.74 -0.59 1.30
C SER A 38 10.94 -2.06 0.84
N PRO A 39 12.03 -2.39 0.11
CA PRO A 39 12.27 -3.77 -0.33
C PRO A 39 12.34 -4.73 0.86
N ASP A 40 11.82 -5.93 0.67
CA ASP A 40 11.69 -6.93 1.72
C ASP A 40 12.24 -8.30 1.28
N LYS A 41 11.84 -9.39 1.95
CA LYS A 41 12.30 -10.74 1.60
C LYS A 41 11.63 -11.29 0.33
N VAL A 42 10.45 -10.78 -0.03
CA VAL A 42 9.68 -11.24 -1.19
C VAL A 42 10.09 -10.47 -2.44
N THR A 43 10.29 -9.15 -2.31
CA THR A 43 10.58 -8.24 -3.41
C THR A 43 11.80 -7.38 -3.15
N LYS A 44 12.62 -7.15 -4.19
CA LYS A 44 13.84 -6.33 -4.12
C LYS A 44 13.62 -4.87 -4.51
N TYR A 45 12.38 -4.42 -4.51
CA TYR A 45 11.97 -3.08 -4.94
C TYR A 45 10.94 -2.50 -3.98
N ASP A 46 10.85 -1.16 -3.95
CA ASP A 46 9.80 -0.49 -3.19
C ASP A 46 8.44 -0.84 -3.77
N HIS A 47 7.51 -1.22 -2.90
CA HIS A 47 6.20 -1.72 -3.30
C HIS A 47 5.08 -1.12 -2.46
N VAL A 48 3.87 -1.31 -2.96
CA VAL A 48 2.64 -0.94 -2.29
C VAL A 48 1.84 -2.21 -2.03
N HIS A 49 1.26 -2.29 -0.84
CA HIS A 49 0.17 -3.21 -0.54
C HIS A 49 -1.15 -2.46 -0.57
N LEU A 50 -2.17 -3.03 -1.21
CA LEU A 50 -3.54 -2.51 -1.22
C LEU A 50 -4.46 -3.46 -0.46
N TYR A 51 -5.48 -2.88 0.18
CA TYR A 51 -6.44 -3.63 0.98
C TYR A 51 -7.89 -3.23 0.68
N ASP A 52 -8.77 -4.22 0.62
CA ASP A 52 -10.22 -3.99 0.59
C ASP A 52 -10.76 -3.56 1.97
N GLU A 53 -12.08 -3.43 2.08
CA GLU A 53 -12.75 -3.04 3.34
C GLU A 53 -12.65 -4.08 4.45
N ASN A 54 -12.45 -5.34 4.07
CA ASN A 54 -12.27 -6.46 4.98
C ASN A 54 -10.79 -6.72 5.31
N LYS A 55 -9.88 -5.85 4.83
CA LYS A 55 -8.43 -5.95 4.98
C LYS A 55 -7.81 -7.13 4.22
N ASN A 56 -8.47 -7.60 3.16
CA ASN A 56 -7.89 -8.59 2.25
C ASN A 56 -6.84 -7.92 1.35
N PRO A 57 -5.65 -8.53 1.16
CA PRO A 57 -4.66 -8.04 0.20
C PRO A 57 -5.21 -8.08 -1.22
N LEU A 58 -4.90 -7.04 -2.00
CA LEU A 58 -5.32 -6.92 -3.39
C LEU A 58 -4.10 -6.84 -4.33
N ASP A 59 -4.23 -7.43 -5.51
CA ASP A 59 -3.30 -7.26 -6.61
C ASP A 59 -3.52 -5.93 -7.36
N VAL A 60 -2.73 -5.69 -8.40
CA VAL A 60 -2.84 -4.49 -9.27
C VAL A 60 -4.20 -4.36 -9.97
N ASN A 61 -4.94 -5.46 -10.12
CA ASN A 61 -6.25 -5.49 -10.74
C ASN A 61 -7.39 -5.34 -9.72
N GLY A 62 -7.09 -5.26 -8.41
CA GLY A 62 -8.08 -5.25 -7.34
C GLY A 62 -8.66 -6.62 -7.01
N SER A 63 -8.02 -7.70 -7.44
CA SER A 63 -8.39 -9.08 -7.09
C SER A 63 -7.78 -9.46 -5.75
N ILE A 64 -8.54 -10.18 -4.92
CA ILE A 64 -8.05 -10.69 -3.64
C ILE A 64 -6.95 -11.72 -3.89
N VAL A 65 -5.81 -11.54 -3.25
CA VAL A 65 -4.65 -12.44 -3.30
C VAL A 65 -4.17 -12.79 -1.90
N ASP A 66 -3.38 -13.85 -1.80
CA ASP A 66 -2.71 -14.23 -0.55
C ASP A 66 -1.67 -13.17 -0.15
N ASP A 67 -1.53 -12.90 1.14
CA ASP A 67 -0.61 -11.89 1.68
C ASP A 67 0.86 -12.23 1.43
N LYS A 68 1.19 -13.52 1.27
CA LYS A 68 2.54 -13.99 0.94
C LYS A 68 2.77 -14.05 -0.57
N SER A 69 1.76 -13.77 -1.39
CA SER A 69 1.93 -13.74 -2.83
C SER A 69 2.77 -12.52 -3.24
N PRO A 70 3.73 -12.67 -4.16
CA PRO A 70 4.38 -11.52 -4.79
C PRO A 70 3.37 -10.63 -5.52
N ASP A 71 2.20 -11.13 -5.90
CA ASP A 71 1.15 -10.34 -6.55
C ASP A 71 0.56 -9.26 -5.63
N ALA A 72 0.67 -9.44 -4.30
CA ALA A 72 0.30 -8.42 -3.32
C ALA A 72 1.32 -7.28 -3.20
N HIS A 73 2.48 -7.38 -3.86
CA HIS A 73 3.59 -6.43 -3.77
C HIS A 73 3.70 -5.61 -5.06
N ILE A 74 2.90 -4.53 -5.15
CA ILE A 74 2.71 -3.77 -6.39
C ILE A 74 3.83 -2.72 -6.54
N PRO A 75 4.68 -2.81 -7.58
CA PRO A 75 5.72 -1.81 -7.83
C PRO A 75 5.09 -0.46 -8.27
N TYR A 76 5.59 0.65 -7.71
CA TYR A 76 5.13 2.01 -8.06
C TYR A 76 6.26 2.93 -8.59
N LYS A 77 7.51 2.51 -8.42
CA LYS A 77 8.69 3.12 -9.04
C LYS A 77 9.06 2.31 -10.28
N LYS A 78 9.35 3.00 -11.38
CA LYS A 78 9.91 2.44 -12.62
C LYS A 78 11.42 2.52 -12.57
#